data_AF-A0A0R2EYJ2-F1
#
_entry.id   AF-A0A0R2EYJ2-F1
#
_cell.length_a   1.000
_cell.length_b   1.000
_cell.length_c   1.000
_cell.angle_alpha   90.00
_cell.angle_beta   90.00
_cell.angle_gamma   90.00
#
_symmetry.space_group_name_H-M   'P 1'
#
loop_
_entity.id
_entity.type
_entity.pdbx_description
1 polymer ?
#
loop_
_entity_poly.entity_id
_entity_poly.type
_entity_poly.pdbx_seq_one_letter_code
_entity_poly.pdbx_strand_id
1 'polypeptide(L)'
;MWSVCQSLFGSYHGTGYQLQQFVTAFSSSNPHFIGHILVAGLTFAIGFIEYIYSFLLVNREGKSPYNLLMHSFYFGIDSMGIFVFALASHALGGFWVFTFASIAEVVWTLFEVYNLTMCVYRERDDVFGPNVSTTDAWLRVLGWVVVMVVSVNLFRVFMNDPAMFKWYIFTNILMGIMPGLYWEKRGTRLGASMGLAIVILIGTVNSFLPTNMWAIASPYFTVGNNPWFYVVGVVAIFFACRTLWVYHRLPEKPKTINGKRTIW
;
A
#
# COMPACT_ATOMS: atom_id res chain seq x y z
N MET A 1 -32.70 -8.79 -6.51
CA MET A 1 -32.28 -7.80 -5.48
C MET A 1 -31.99 -8.47 -4.14
N TRP A 2 -32.92 -9.23 -3.56
CA TRP A 2 -32.70 -9.91 -2.27
C TRP A 2 -31.50 -10.88 -2.26
N SER A 3 -31.30 -11.67 -3.33
CA SER A 3 -30.13 -12.56 -3.48
C SER A 3 -28.78 -11.82 -3.47
N VAL A 4 -28.72 -10.63 -4.09
CA VAL A 4 -27.52 -9.78 -4.09
C VAL A 4 -27.29 -9.18 -2.71
N CYS A 5 -28.35 -8.69 -2.06
CA CYS A 5 -28.26 -8.19 -0.68
C CYS A 5 -27.81 -9.29 0.29
N GLN A 6 -28.37 -10.50 0.17
CA GLN A 6 -27.96 -11.64 0.99
C GLN A 6 -26.52 -12.05 0.73
N SER A 7 -26.06 -12.02 -0.53
CA SER A 7 -24.66 -12.29 -0.87
C SER A 7 -23.69 -11.24 -0.35
N LEU A 8 -24.08 -9.97 -0.28
CA LEU A 8 -23.21 -8.87 0.18
C LEU A 8 -23.24 -8.69 1.71
N PHE A 9 -24.42 -8.77 2.32
CA PHE A 9 -24.62 -8.47 3.74
C PHE A 9 -24.83 -9.71 4.60
N GLY A 10 -25.07 -10.87 4.01
CA GLY A 10 -25.21 -12.15 4.71
C GLY A 10 -23.93 -13.01 4.70
N SER A 11 -22.90 -12.61 3.95
CA SER A 11 -21.61 -13.31 3.88
C SER A 11 -20.75 -12.99 5.10
N TYR A 12 -21.10 -13.59 6.24
CA TYR A 12 -20.23 -13.72 7.42
C TYR A 12 -19.92 -15.21 7.63
N HIS A 13 -19.61 -15.93 6.55
CA HIS A 13 -19.05 -17.28 6.69
C HIS A 13 -17.85 -17.14 7.64
N GLY A 14 -17.73 -18.00 8.65
CA GLY A 14 -16.71 -17.90 9.72
C GLY A 14 -15.26 -18.08 9.25
N THR A 15 -14.84 -17.28 8.27
CA THR A 15 -13.77 -17.55 7.32
C THR A 15 -12.59 -16.66 7.63
N GLY A 16 -11.78 -17.11 8.59
CA GLY A 16 -10.36 -16.79 8.51
C GLY A 16 -9.76 -17.42 7.25
N TYR A 17 -8.60 -16.93 6.85
CA TYR A 17 -7.70 -17.73 6.01
C TYR A 17 -6.65 -18.38 6.93
N GLN A 18 -5.92 -19.37 6.43
CA GLN A 18 -4.88 -20.06 7.20
C GLN A 18 -3.51 -19.93 6.53
N LEU A 19 -2.44 -19.95 7.32
CA LEU A 19 -1.06 -19.91 6.80
C LEU A 19 -0.79 -21.06 5.81
N GLN A 20 -1.37 -22.24 6.06
CA GLN A 20 -1.20 -23.41 5.19
C GLN A 20 -1.71 -23.18 3.76
N GLN A 21 -2.70 -22.31 3.57
CA GLN A 21 -3.22 -21.99 2.23
C GLN A 21 -2.15 -21.32 1.36
N PHE A 22 -1.26 -20.53 1.97
CA PHE A 22 -0.11 -19.93 1.28
C PHE A 22 0.91 -20.98 0.87
N VAL A 23 1.18 -21.94 1.75
CA VAL A 23 2.07 -23.06 1.44
C VAL A 23 1.51 -23.85 0.26
N THR A 24 0.21 -24.16 0.26
CA THR A 24 -0.43 -24.86 -0.86
C THR A 24 -0.42 -24.03 -2.14
N ALA A 25 -0.66 -22.72 -2.07
CA ALA A 25 -0.68 -21.84 -3.24
C ALA A 25 0.72 -21.66 -3.85
N PHE A 26 1.75 -21.49 -3.03
CA PHE A 26 3.11 -21.15 -3.47
C PHE A 26 4.12 -22.29 -3.30
N SER A 27 3.67 -23.54 -3.17
CA SER A 27 4.55 -24.70 -3.24
C SER A 27 4.78 -25.11 -4.70
N SER A 28 5.98 -25.62 -5.00
CA SER A 28 6.33 -26.15 -6.32
C SER A 28 5.49 -27.34 -6.76
N SER A 29 4.79 -28.00 -5.82
CA SER A 29 3.82 -29.05 -6.12
C SER A 29 2.50 -28.52 -6.70
N ASN A 30 2.24 -27.22 -6.63
CA ASN A 30 1.06 -26.62 -7.24
C ASN A 30 1.25 -26.52 -8.77
N PRO A 31 0.34 -27.05 -9.61
CA PRO A 31 0.48 -26.97 -11.06
C PRO A 31 0.49 -25.53 -11.59
N HIS A 32 -0.05 -24.57 -10.83
CA HIS A 32 -0.05 -23.14 -11.16
C HIS A 32 1.04 -22.35 -10.44
N PHE A 33 2.01 -23.03 -9.79
CA PHE A 33 3.07 -22.40 -8.98
C PHE A 33 3.76 -21.23 -9.68
N ILE A 34 4.23 -21.42 -10.92
CA ILE A 34 4.91 -20.37 -11.67
C ILE A 34 4.00 -19.16 -11.92
N GLY A 35 2.74 -19.41 -12.28
CA GLY A 35 1.74 -18.35 -12.47
C GLY A 35 1.51 -17.57 -11.17
N HIS A 36 1.41 -18.25 -10.03
CA HIS A 36 1.21 -17.60 -8.74
C HIS A 36 2.40 -16.72 -8.35
N ILE A 37 3.62 -17.19 -8.55
CA ILE A 37 4.84 -16.41 -8.30
C ILE A 37 4.90 -15.17 -9.20
N LEU A 38 4.53 -15.29 -10.48
CA LEU A 38 4.51 -14.14 -11.39
C LEU A 38 3.47 -13.09 -10.98
N VAL A 39 2.28 -13.50 -10.57
CA VAL A 39 1.23 -12.58 -10.09
C VAL A 39 1.67 -11.87 -8.79
N ALA A 40 2.23 -12.61 -7.84
CA ALA A 40 2.76 -12.02 -6.61
C ALA A 40 3.92 -11.06 -6.92
N GLY A 41 4.89 -11.49 -7.73
CA GLY A 41 6.04 -10.69 -8.14
C GLY A 41 5.64 -9.40 -8.86
N LEU A 42 4.64 -9.44 -9.74
CA LEU A 42 4.09 -8.25 -10.39
C LEU A 42 3.51 -7.26 -9.36
N THR A 43 2.78 -7.77 -8.37
CA THR A 43 2.18 -6.96 -7.30
C THR A 43 3.27 -6.20 -6.52
N PHE A 44 4.33 -6.91 -6.10
CA PHE A 44 5.47 -6.27 -5.43
C PHE A 44 6.21 -5.28 -6.35
N ALA A 45 6.44 -5.65 -7.61
CA ALA A 45 7.14 -4.79 -8.56
C ALA A 45 6.43 -3.46 -8.77
N ILE A 46 5.09 -3.46 -8.84
CA ILE A 46 4.30 -2.22 -8.95
C ILE A 46 4.53 -1.33 -7.72
N GLY A 47 4.44 -1.89 -6.50
CA GLY A 47 4.73 -1.14 -5.28
C GLY A 47 6.14 -0.54 -5.30
N PHE A 48 7.14 -1.26 -5.82
CA PHE A 48 8.52 -0.77 -5.86
C PHE A 48 8.64 0.44 -6.80
N ILE A 49 7.94 0.40 -7.93
CA ILE A 49 7.87 1.51 -8.87
C ILE A 49 7.22 2.74 -8.22
N GLU A 50 6.14 2.56 -7.46
CA GLU A 50 5.48 3.65 -6.71
C GLU A 50 6.43 4.35 -5.73
N TYR A 51 7.28 3.59 -5.03
CA TYR A 51 8.30 4.16 -4.15
C TYR A 51 9.45 4.81 -4.91
N ILE A 52 9.88 4.26 -6.05
CA ILE A 52 10.86 4.92 -6.93
C ILE A 52 10.36 6.31 -7.32
N TYR A 53 9.09 6.44 -7.70
CA TYR A 53 8.49 7.75 -7.96
C TYR A 53 8.48 8.65 -6.72
N SER A 54 8.13 8.11 -5.54
CA SER A 54 8.19 8.87 -4.28
C SER A 54 9.56 9.49 -4.05
N PHE A 55 10.61 8.68 -4.16
CA PHE A 55 11.98 9.12 -3.97
C PHE A 55 12.42 10.12 -5.04
N LEU A 56 12.07 9.89 -6.31
CA LEU A 56 12.42 10.80 -7.39
C LEU A 56 11.75 12.17 -7.20
N LEU A 57 10.47 12.19 -6.82
CA LEU A 57 9.70 13.41 -6.60
C LEU A 57 10.19 14.18 -5.39
N VAL A 58 10.37 13.54 -4.23
CA VAL A 58 10.83 14.24 -3.03
C VAL A 58 12.27 14.75 -3.18
N ASN A 59 13.12 14.01 -3.90
CA ASN A 59 14.49 14.43 -4.12
C ASN A 59 14.62 15.58 -5.12
N ARG A 60 13.82 15.56 -6.19
CA ARG A 60 13.94 16.49 -7.31
C ARG A 60 13.04 17.72 -7.17
N GLU A 61 11.85 17.52 -6.62
CA GLU A 61 10.79 18.53 -6.54
C GLU A 61 10.52 18.98 -5.09
N GLY A 62 11.15 18.33 -4.11
CA GLY A 62 11.04 18.70 -2.69
C GLY A 62 9.67 18.38 -2.08
N LYS A 63 8.84 17.57 -2.77
CA LYS A 63 7.49 17.20 -2.34
C LYS A 63 7.28 15.71 -2.61
N SER A 64 6.81 14.98 -1.61
CA SER A 64 6.37 13.59 -1.73
C SER A 64 5.00 13.50 -2.40
N PRO A 65 4.73 12.45 -3.19
CA PRO A 65 3.39 12.17 -3.68
C PRO A 65 2.44 11.69 -2.60
N TYR A 66 2.93 11.29 -1.42
CA TYR A 66 2.14 10.73 -0.35
C TYR A 66 2.20 11.62 0.89
N ASN A 67 1.16 11.55 1.72
CA ASN A 67 1.09 12.36 2.94
C ASN A 67 1.72 11.61 4.14
N LEU A 68 1.98 12.35 5.21
CA LEU A 68 2.55 11.80 6.45
C LEU A 68 1.77 10.60 7.00
N LEU A 69 0.44 10.62 6.88
CA LEU A 69 -0.41 9.58 7.43
C LEU A 69 -0.26 8.27 6.66
N MET A 70 -0.14 8.33 5.33
CA MET A 70 0.18 7.18 4.49
C MET A 70 1.55 6.60 4.87
N HIS A 71 2.59 7.45 4.98
CA HIS A 71 3.92 6.99 5.36
C HIS A 71 3.95 6.35 6.76
N SER A 72 3.26 6.94 7.72
CA SER A 72 3.15 6.38 9.08
C SER A 72 2.37 5.06 9.09
N PHE A 73 1.33 4.95 8.26
CA PHE A 73 0.54 3.74 8.10
C PHE A 73 1.35 2.61 7.46
N TYR A 74 2.06 2.90 6.36
CA TYR A 74 2.94 1.93 5.69
C TYR A 74 4.07 1.50 6.61
N PHE A 75 4.71 2.42 7.32
CA PHE A 75 5.69 2.06 8.36
C PHE A 75 5.10 1.09 9.39
N GLY A 76 3.89 1.36 9.88
CA GLY A 76 3.21 0.50 10.84
C GLY A 76 2.87 -0.89 10.30
N ILE A 77 2.51 -0.99 9.01
CA ILE A 77 2.25 -2.27 8.36
C ILE A 77 3.55 -3.04 8.14
N ASP A 78 4.51 -2.41 7.48
CA ASP A 78 5.72 -3.08 6.99
C ASP A 78 6.59 -3.53 8.18
N SER A 79 6.76 -2.66 9.19
CA SER A 79 7.53 -3.03 10.39
C SER A 79 6.92 -4.22 11.14
N MET A 80 5.59 -4.33 11.14
CA MET A 80 4.91 -5.47 11.74
C MET A 80 4.95 -6.71 10.84
N GLY A 81 4.89 -6.51 9.53
CA GLY A 81 5.04 -7.56 8.52
C GLY A 81 6.34 -8.32 8.67
N ILE A 82 7.45 -7.64 9.01
CA ILE A 82 8.74 -8.28 9.33
C ILE A 82 8.54 -9.42 10.32
N PHE A 83 7.94 -9.13 11.49
CA PHE A 83 7.77 -10.11 12.56
C PHE A 83 6.71 -11.15 12.22
N VAL A 84 5.59 -10.75 11.63
CA VAL A 84 4.51 -11.68 11.30
C VAL A 84 4.96 -12.71 10.28
N PHE A 85 5.66 -12.30 9.22
CA PHE A 85 6.18 -13.22 8.22
C PHE A 85 7.35 -14.06 8.74
N ALA A 86 8.23 -13.52 9.60
CA ALA A 86 9.28 -14.31 10.24
C ALA A 86 8.68 -15.43 11.11
N LEU A 87 7.67 -15.12 11.92
CA LEU A 87 6.98 -16.10 12.75
C LEU A 87 6.18 -17.10 11.92
N ALA A 88 5.53 -16.67 10.84
CA ALA A 88 4.83 -17.56 9.91
C ALA A 88 5.80 -18.52 9.21
N SER A 89 6.98 -18.04 8.79
CA SER A 89 8.04 -18.87 8.24
C SER A 89 8.49 -19.92 9.24
N HIS A 90 8.79 -19.51 10.48
CA HIS A 90 9.19 -20.43 11.55
C HIS A 90 8.11 -21.49 11.84
N ALA A 91 6.84 -21.08 11.94
CA ALA A 91 5.72 -21.98 12.21
C ALA A 91 5.47 -23.01 11.08
N LEU A 92 5.90 -22.71 9.86
CA LEU A 92 5.74 -23.56 8.68
C LEU A 92 7.05 -24.25 8.25
N GLY A 93 7.99 -24.43 9.17
CA GLY A 93 9.24 -25.16 8.90
C GLY A 93 10.20 -24.41 7.98
N GLY A 94 10.19 -23.09 7.98
CA GLY A 94 11.08 -22.25 7.18
C GLY A 94 10.57 -21.98 5.76
N PHE A 95 9.25 -21.89 5.57
CA PHE A 95 8.67 -21.68 4.24
C PHE A 95 9.22 -20.40 3.58
N TRP A 96 9.92 -20.60 2.45
CA TRP A 96 10.77 -19.58 1.85
C TRP A 96 10.04 -18.30 1.44
N VAL A 97 8.76 -18.38 1.04
CA VAL A 97 7.97 -17.19 0.65
C VAL A 97 7.81 -16.24 1.84
N PHE A 98 7.53 -16.77 3.03
CA PHE A 98 7.42 -15.96 4.23
C PHE A 98 8.78 -15.42 4.69
N THR A 99 9.86 -16.20 4.50
CA THR A 99 11.22 -15.69 4.74
C THR A 99 11.55 -14.51 3.83
N PHE A 100 11.29 -14.65 2.52
CA PHE A 100 11.55 -13.59 1.54
C PHE A 100 10.66 -12.37 1.79
N ALA A 101 9.37 -12.58 2.10
CA ALA A 101 8.46 -11.51 2.46
C ALA A 101 8.99 -10.73 3.69
N SER A 102 9.37 -11.42 4.76
CA SER A 102 9.96 -10.78 5.96
C SER A 102 11.18 -9.91 5.64
N ILE A 103 12.08 -10.40 4.77
CA ILE A 103 13.25 -9.63 4.32
C ILE A 103 12.82 -8.42 3.49
N ALA A 104 11.85 -8.59 2.58
CA ALA A 104 11.31 -7.49 1.79
C ALA A 104 10.69 -6.40 2.68
N GLU A 105 9.97 -6.78 3.73
CA GLU A 105 9.40 -5.84 4.71
C GLU A 105 10.45 -4.99 5.45
N VAL A 106 11.67 -5.51 5.65
CA VAL A 106 12.78 -4.68 6.16
C VAL A 106 13.09 -3.57 5.17
N VAL A 107 13.14 -3.89 3.87
CA VAL A 107 13.41 -2.91 2.81
C VAL A 107 12.29 -1.86 2.73
N TRP A 108 11.03 -2.29 2.75
CA TRP A 108 9.87 -1.38 2.77
C TRP A 108 9.88 -0.47 3.99
N THR A 109 10.17 -1.01 5.17
CA THR A 109 10.29 -0.22 6.40
C THR A 109 11.39 0.85 6.28
N LEU A 110 12.55 0.51 5.69
CA LEU A 110 13.63 1.48 5.45
C LEU A 110 13.22 2.57 4.45
N PHE A 111 12.42 2.24 3.44
CA PHE A 111 11.85 3.22 2.52
C PHE A 111 10.94 4.20 3.25
N GLU A 112 10.15 3.72 4.20
CA GLU A 112 9.28 4.58 5.01
C GLU A 112 10.06 5.44 6.02
N VAL A 113 11.11 4.90 6.64
CA VAL A 113 12.04 5.72 7.45
C VAL A 113 12.60 6.87 6.62
N TYR A 114 12.99 6.61 5.37
CA TYR A 114 13.47 7.64 4.46
C TYR A 114 12.40 8.70 4.16
N ASN A 115 11.18 8.30 3.79
CA ASN A 115 10.11 9.24 3.47
C ASN A 115 9.67 10.07 4.69
N LEU A 116 9.56 9.46 5.87
CA LEU A 116 9.27 10.15 7.13
C LEU A 116 10.38 11.16 7.48
N THR A 117 11.63 10.81 7.22
CA THR A 117 12.77 11.74 7.35
C THR A 117 12.63 12.92 6.39
N MET A 118 12.23 12.69 5.14
CA MET A 118 12.00 13.76 4.17
C MET A 118 10.82 14.66 4.56
N CYS A 119 9.77 14.11 5.18
CA CYS A 119 8.68 14.91 5.75
C CYS A 119 9.17 15.95 6.76
N VAL A 120 10.20 15.61 7.56
CA VAL A 120 10.76 16.51 8.58
C VAL A 120 11.77 17.50 8.01
N TYR A 121 12.59 17.10 7.04
CA TYR A 121 13.69 17.95 6.55
C TYR A 121 13.41 18.70 5.26
N ARG A 122 12.46 18.23 4.45
CA ARG A 122 12.13 18.85 3.15
C ARG A 122 10.72 19.42 3.08
N GLU A 123 9.76 18.72 3.68
CA GLU A 123 8.33 19.06 3.54
C GLU A 123 7.73 19.63 4.82
N ARG A 124 8.57 20.00 5.80
CA ARG A 124 8.13 20.35 7.15
C ARG A 124 7.05 21.43 7.17
N ASP A 125 7.27 22.48 6.40
CA ASP A 125 6.36 23.62 6.37
C ASP A 125 5.02 23.24 5.72
N ASP A 126 5.02 22.35 4.72
CA ASP A 126 3.78 21.86 4.08
C ASP A 126 3.02 20.89 4.96
N VAL A 127 3.73 20.05 5.70
CA VAL A 127 3.15 18.96 6.49
C VAL A 127 2.69 19.48 7.85
N PHE A 128 3.49 20.30 8.52
CA PHE A 128 3.26 20.70 9.92
C PHE A 128 2.90 22.19 10.08
N GLY A 129 3.05 22.99 9.04
CA GLY A 129 2.87 24.44 9.05
C GLY A 129 4.17 25.21 9.27
N PRO A 130 4.15 26.53 9.04
CA PRO A 130 5.34 27.37 9.16
C PRO A 130 5.83 27.44 10.62
N ASN A 131 7.15 27.64 10.78
CA ASN A 131 7.84 27.83 12.06
C ASN A 131 7.83 26.62 13.02
N VAL A 132 7.45 25.42 12.56
CA VAL A 132 7.59 24.20 13.37
C VAL A 132 9.06 23.81 13.45
N SER A 133 9.58 23.60 14.67
CA SER A 133 10.96 23.17 14.86
C SER A 133 11.17 21.74 14.36
N THR A 134 12.41 21.37 14.04
CA THR A 134 12.75 19.98 13.66
C THR A 134 12.36 18.98 14.76
N THR A 135 12.56 19.36 16.02
CA THR A 135 12.24 18.53 17.18
C THR A 135 10.73 18.30 17.27
N ASP A 136 9.92 19.35 17.14
CA ASP A 136 8.46 19.23 17.20
C ASP A 136 7.91 18.42 16.04
N ALA A 137 8.48 18.57 14.84
CA ALA A 137 8.14 17.76 13.69
C ALA A 137 8.43 16.27 13.95
N TRP A 138 9.61 15.93 14.49
CA TRP A 138 9.92 14.55 14.87
C TRP A 138 9.00 13.99 15.94
N LEU A 139 8.65 14.76 16.97
CA LEU A 139 7.69 14.33 17.99
C LEU A 139 6.32 13.99 17.38
N ARG A 140 5.85 14.78 16.41
CA ARG A 140 4.59 14.51 15.70
C ARG A 140 4.69 13.26 14.81
N VAL A 141 5.81 13.07 14.10
CA VAL A 141 6.07 11.86 13.31
C VAL A 141 6.07 10.62 14.21
N LEU A 142 6.82 10.65 15.31
CA LEU A 142 6.89 9.55 16.26
C LEU A 142 5.53 9.25 16.88
N GLY A 143 4.74 10.28 17.20
CA GLY A 143 3.36 10.12 17.66
C GLY A 143 2.50 9.36 16.65
N TRP A 144 2.54 9.74 15.37
CA TRP A 144 1.80 9.04 14.31
C TRP A 144 2.28 7.61 14.09
N VAL A 145 3.60 7.36 14.13
CA VAL A 145 4.16 6.01 14.03
C VAL A 145 3.67 5.12 15.17
N VAL A 146 3.69 5.60 16.42
CA VAL A 146 3.19 4.85 17.58
C VAL A 146 1.70 4.53 17.42
N VAL A 147 0.90 5.53 17.03
CA VAL A 147 -0.55 5.34 16.77
C VAL A 147 -0.77 4.28 15.70
N MET A 148 -0.02 4.33 14.60
CA MET A 148 -0.19 3.38 13.49
C MET A 148 0.24 1.96 13.86
N VAL A 149 1.40 1.79 14.49
CA VAL A 149 1.89 0.46 14.92
C VAL A 149 0.89 -0.21 15.87
N VAL A 150 0.37 0.52 16.87
CA VAL A 150 -0.62 -0.02 17.81
C VAL A 150 -1.94 -0.33 17.11
N SER A 151 -2.40 0.57 16.23
CA SER A 151 -3.65 0.38 15.49
C SER A 151 -3.59 -0.85 14.58
N VAL A 152 -2.54 -0.98 13.78
CA VAL A 152 -2.30 -2.13 12.89
C VAL A 152 -2.39 -3.44 13.66
N ASN A 153 -1.73 -3.53 14.82
CA ASN A 153 -1.76 -4.74 15.65
C ASN A 153 -3.14 -5.04 16.23
N LEU A 154 -3.82 -4.02 16.76
CA LEU A 154 -5.15 -4.18 17.32
C LEU A 154 -6.15 -4.67 16.25
N PHE A 155 -6.14 -4.05 15.06
CA PHE A 155 -7.01 -4.45 13.96
C PHE A 155 -6.65 -5.84 13.41
N ARG A 156 -5.36 -6.20 13.36
CA ARG A 156 -4.94 -7.56 13.00
C ARG A 156 -5.57 -8.61 13.92
N VAL A 157 -5.61 -8.34 15.23
CA VAL A 157 -6.26 -9.22 16.21
C VAL A 157 -7.77 -9.28 15.97
N PHE A 158 -8.43 -8.13 15.81
CA PHE A 158 -9.89 -8.09 15.55
C PHE A 158 -10.30 -8.81 14.27
N MET A 159 -9.47 -8.74 13.23
CA MET A 159 -9.74 -9.38 11.95
C MET A 159 -9.37 -10.87 11.93
N ASN A 160 -8.71 -11.40 12.97
CA ASN A 160 -8.10 -12.73 12.96
C ASN A 160 -7.28 -12.94 11.67
N ASP A 161 -6.24 -12.12 11.52
CA ASP A 161 -5.43 -11.99 10.31
C ASP A 161 -4.03 -12.60 10.49
N PRO A 162 -3.87 -13.93 10.26
CA PRO A 162 -2.69 -14.66 10.71
C PRO A 162 -1.40 -14.25 9.99
N ALA A 163 -1.48 -13.88 8.70
CA ALA A 163 -0.35 -13.39 7.90
C ALA A 163 -0.49 -11.93 7.45
N MET A 164 -1.35 -11.12 8.09
CA MET A 164 -1.59 -9.72 7.73
C MET A 164 -2.19 -9.46 6.33
N PHE A 165 -2.67 -10.46 5.58
CA PHE A 165 -3.17 -10.25 4.22
C PHE A 165 -4.48 -9.46 4.19
N LYS A 166 -5.33 -9.57 5.23
CA LYS A 166 -6.55 -8.72 5.31
C LYS A 166 -6.18 -7.27 5.53
N TRP A 167 -5.07 -6.99 6.20
CA TRP A 167 -4.58 -5.65 6.42
C TRP A 167 -3.75 -5.11 5.25
N TYR A 168 -2.91 -5.93 4.62
CA TYR A 168 -2.04 -5.52 3.50
C TYR A 168 -2.84 -5.00 2.31
N ILE A 169 -4.05 -5.51 2.03
CA ILE A 169 -4.85 -4.95 0.93
C ILE A 169 -5.19 -3.46 1.15
N PHE A 170 -5.24 -2.99 2.40
CA PHE A 170 -5.48 -1.58 2.67
C PHE A 170 -4.36 -0.67 2.14
N THR A 171 -3.13 -1.16 1.98
CA THR A 171 -2.09 -0.35 1.33
C THR A 171 -2.47 -0.01 -0.10
N ASN A 172 -2.97 -0.99 -0.86
CA ASN A 172 -3.43 -0.80 -2.22
C ASN A 172 -4.73 0.03 -2.31
N ILE A 173 -5.64 -0.11 -1.32
CA ILE A 173 -6.84 0.75 -1.23
C ILE A 173 -6.42 2.21 -1.02
N LEU A 174 -5.55 2.47 -0.04
CA LEU A 174 -5.09 3.83 0.25
C LEU A 174 -4.28 4.40 -0.91
N MET A 175 -3.44 3.60 -1.56
CA MET A 175 -2.67 4.03 -2.72
C MET A 175 -3.58 4.40 -3.90
N GLY A 176 -4.67 3.68 -4.14
CA GLY A 176 -5.64 4.01 -5.18
C GLY A 176 -6.45 5.28 -4.90
N ILE A 177 -6.63 5.66 -3.64
CA ILE A 177 -7.55 6.74 -3.23
C ILE A 177 -6.82 8.02 -2.82
N MET A 178 -5.87 7.91 -1.90
CA MET A 178 -5.32 9.04 -1.15
C MET A 178 -4.40 9.96 -1.96
N PRO A 179 -3.53 9.47 -2.88
CA PRO A 179 -2.66 10.34 -3.65
C PRO A 179 -3.42 11.41 -4.44
N GLY A 180 -4.47 11.05 -5.18
CA GLY A 180 -5.26 12.01 -5.95
C GLY A 180 -5.94 13.08 -5.08
N LEU A 181 -6.50 12.68 -3.93
CA LEU A 181 -7.08 13.61 -2.96
C LEU A 181 -6.02 14.55 -2.36
N TYR A 182 -4.84 14.02 -2.09
CA TYR A 182 -3.74 14.79 -1.52
C TYR A 182 -3.17 15.79 -2.53
N TRP A 183 -3.00 15.40 -3.79
CA TRP A 183 -2.53 16.30 -4.85
C TRP A 183 -3.54 17.40 -5.14
N GLU A 184 -4.84 17.07 -5.11
CA GLU A 184 -5.92 18.05 -5.22
C GLU A 184 -5.87 19.08 -4.08
N LYS A 185 -5.75 18.61 -2.83
CA LYS A 185 -5.60 19.48 -1.66
C LYS A 185 -4.38 20.41 -1.78
N ARG A 186 -3.28 19.92 -2.35
CA ARG A 186 -2.07 20.71 -2.60
C ARG A 186 -2.27 21.80 -3.66
N GLY A 187 -3.18 21.58 -4.62
CA GLY A 187 -3.50 22.57 -5.65
C GLY A 187 -2.43 22.75 -6.73
N THR A 188 -1.47 21.84 -6.86
CA THR A 188 -0.43 21.87 -7.91
C THR A 188 0.07 20.47 -8.25
N ARG A 189 0.60 20.28 -9.46
CA ARG A 189 1.28 19.05 -9.88
C ARG A 189 2.65 18.84 -9.22
N LEU A 190 3.15 19.77 -8.42
CA LEU A 190 4.42 19.61 -7.72
C LEU A 190 4.37 18.43 -6.74
N GLY A 191 5.33 17.49 -6.84
CA GLY A 191 5.30 16.25 -6.08
C GLY A 191 4.25 15.25 -6.56
N ALA A 192 3.69 15.43 -7.77
CA ALA A 192 2.83 14.48 -8.45
C ALA A 192 3.40 14.16 -9.83
N SER A 193 3.04 13.01 -10.41
CA SER A 193 3.52 12.57 -11.72
C SER A 193 2.41 11.81 -12.45
N MET A 194 2.30 12.02 -13.77
CA MET A 194 1.42 11.25 -14.62
C MET A 194 1.87 9.79 -14.69
N GLY A 195 3.19 9.55 -14.77
CA GLY A 195 3.75 8.22 -14.70
C GLY A 195 3.34 7.50 -13.41
N LEU A 196 3.45 8.18 -12.27
CA LEU A 196 2.98 7.64 -10.99
C LEU A 196 1.47 7.38 -10.98
N ALA A 197 0.66 8.31 -11.49
CA ALA A 197 -0.80 8.12 -11.55
C ALA A 197 -1.22 6.90 -12.38
N ILE A 198 -0.50 6.62 -13.49
CA ILE A 198 -0.70 5.43 -14.32
C ILE A 198 -0.30 4.17 -13.54
N VAL A 199 0.84 4.19 -12.84
CA VAL A 199 1.30 3.06 -12.03
C VAL A 199 0.28 2.74 -10.93
N ILE A 200 -0.21 3.76 -10.21
CA ILE A 200 -1.25 3.60 -9.18
C ILE A 200 -2.51 2.95 -9.77
N LEU A 201 -2.96 3.40 -10.95
CA LEU A 201 -4.12 2.80 -11.60
C LEU A 201 -3.88 1.31 -11.93
N ILE A 202 -2.75 0.99 -12.55
CA ILE A 202 -2.39 -0.39 -12.90
C ILE A 202 -2.30 -1.26 -11.64
N GLY A 203 -1.64 -0.79 -10.59
CA GLY A 203 -1.53 -1.47 -9.30
C GLY A 203 -2.86 -1.71 -8.64
N THR A 204 -3.73 -0.70 -8.63
CA THR A 204 -5.07 -0.80 -8.06
C THR A 204 -5.91 -1.82 -8.83
N VAL A 205 -5.91 -1.77 -10.17
CA VAL A 205 -6.61 -2.76 -11.00
C VAL A 205 -6.08 -4.16 -10.73
N ASN A 206 -4.76 -4.35 -10.79
CA ASN A 206 -4.11 -5.65 -10.54
C ASN A 206 -4.48 -6.24 -9.18
N SER A 207 -4.59 -5.41 -8.14
CA SER A 207 -4.91 -5.84 -6.77
C SER A 207 -6.34 -6.36 -6.60
N PHE A 208 -7.27 -5.98 -7.50
CA PHE A 208 -8.69 -6.30 -7.40
C PHE A 208 -9.23 -7.12 -8.58
N LEU A 209 -8.37 -7.60 -9.48
CA LEU A 209 -8.75 -8.63 -10.45
C LEU A 209 -9.10 -9.95 -9.73
N PRO A 210 -10.01 -10.79 -10.24
CA PRO A 210 -10.30 -12.10 -9.62
C PRO A 210 -9.08 -13.03 -9.49
N THR A 211 -8.04 -12.80 -10.29
CA THR A 211 -6.77 -13.53 -10.28
C THR A 211 -5.66 -12.77 -9.55
N ASN A 212 -6.00 -11.85 -8.65
CA ASN A 212 -5.02 -11.10 -7.85
C ASN A 212 -4.28 -12.00 -6.85
N MET A 213 -3.16 -11.49 -6.30
CA MET A 213 -2.30 -12.21 -5.35
C MET A 213 -3.04 -12.76 -4.12
N TRP A 214 -4.03 -12.04 -3.60
CA TRP A 214 -4.80 -12.47 -2.43
C TRP A 214 -5.73 -13.65 -2.77
N ALA A 215 -6.46 -13.55 -3.89
CA ALA A 215 -7.42 -14.56 -4.31
C ALA A 215 -6.73 -15.88 -4.71
N ILE A 216 -5.52 -15.82 -5.27
CA ILE A 216 -4.73 -17.03 -5.56
C ILE A 216 -4.12 -17.64 -4.29
N ALA A 217 -3.83 -16.81 -3.26
CA ALA A 217 -3.23 -17.27 -2.01
C ALA A 217 -4.25 -17.89 -1.06
N SER A 218 -5.50 -17.42 -1.07
CA SER A 218 -6.57 -17.97 -0.24
C SER A 218 -7.96 -17.80 -0.86
N PRO A 219 -8.82 -18.84 -0.79
CA PRO A 219 -10.22 -18.75 -1.18
C PRO A 219 -10.99 -17.65 -0.46
N TYR A 220 -10.52 -17.20 0.71
CA TYR A 220 -11.14 -16.11 1.48
C TYR A 220 -11.33 -14.84 0.62
N PHE A 221 -10.37 -14.53 -0.26
CA PHE A 221 -10.40 -13.30 -1.06
C PHE A 221 -11.06 -13.49 -2.44
N THR A 222 -11.78 -14.59 -2.66
CA THR A 222 -12.54 -14.81 -3.90
C THR A 222 -13.87 -14.06 -3.85
N VAL A 223 -14.41 -13.73 -5.03
CA VAL A 223 -15.69 -12.99 -5.15
C VAL A 223 -16.82 -13.70 -4.41
N GLY A 224 -16.85 -15.04 -4.44
CA GLY A 224 -17.88 -15.83 -3.79
C GLY A 224 -17.82 -15.82 -2.26
N ASN A 225 -16.61 -15.68 -1.68
CA ASN A 225 -16.43 -15.75 -0.22
C ASN A 225 -16.31 -14.37 0.44
N ASN A 226 -15.80 -13.37 -0.28
CA ASN A 226 -15.67 -12.01 0.20
C ASN A 226 -15.93 -10.99 -0.92
N PRO A 227 -17.21 -10.75 -1.27
CA PRO A 227 -17.55 -9.81 -2.33
C PRO A 227 -17.15 -8.36 -1.97
N TRP A 228 -17.10 -8.01 -0.68
CA TRP A 228 -16.68 -6.68 -0.23
C TRP A 228 -15.24 -6.33 -0.61
N PHE A 229 -14.36 -7.33 -0.72
CA PHE A 229 -13.01 -7.15 -1.25
C PHE A 229 -13.03 -6.52 -2.66
N TYR A 230 -13.98 -6.92 -3.50
CA TYR A 230 -14.10 -6.41 -4.87
C TYR A 230 -14.94 -5.13 -4.95
N VAL A 231 -15.93 -4.96 -4.07
CA VAL A 231 -16.69 -3.70 -3.97
C VAL A 231 -15.77 -2.54 -3.62
N VAL A 232 -14.91 -2.71 -2.61
CA VAL A 232 -13.91 -1.67 -2.28
C VAL A 232 -12.90 -1.50 -3.41
N GLY A 233 -12.57 -2.56 -4.14
CA GLY A 233 -11.75 -2.51 -5.35
C GLY A 233 -12.34 -1.61 -6.44
N VAL A 234 -13.64 -1.73 -6.74
CA VAL A 234 -14.33 -0.86 -7.70
C VAL A 234 -14.22 0.61 -7.27
N VAL A 235 -14.41 0.90 -5.98
CA VAL A 235 -14.27 2.25 -5.43
C VAL A 235 -12.82 2.74 -5.57
N ALA A 236 -11.83 1.93 -5.20
CA ALA A 236 -10.42 2.29 -5.31
C ALA A 236 -10.01 2.56 -6.77
N ILE A 237 -10.43 1.72 -7.71
CA ILE A 237 -10.18 1.90 -9.16
C ILE A 237 -10.83 3.19 -9.66
N PHE A 238 -12.05 3.51 -9.22
CA PHE A 238 -12.69 4.78 -9.57
C PHE A 238 -11.85 5.99 -9.12
N PHE A 239 -11.34 5.98 -7.89
CA PHE A 239 -10.48 7.05 -7.40
C PHE A 239 -9.09 7.08 -8.07
N ALA A 240 -8.55 5.93 -8.45
CA ALA A 240 -7.30 5.87 -9.22
C ALA A 240 -7.50 6.49 -10.63
N CYS A 241 -8.61 6.20 -11.29
CA CYS A 241 -9.01 6.87 -12.53
C CYS A 241 -9.22 8.39 -12.32
N ARG A 242 -9.89 8.77 -11.23
CA ARG A 242 -10.07 10.18 -10.84
C ARG A 242 -8.72 10.88 -10.65
N THR A 243 -7.71 10.20 -10.12
CA THR A 243 -6.37 10.76 -9.91
C THR A 243 -5.73 11.23 -11.22
N LEU A 244 -5.90 10.48 -12.31
CA LEU A 244 -5.45 10.90 -13.65
C LEU A 244 -6.15 12.20 -14.11
N TRP A 245 -7.45 12.28 -13.89
CA TRP A 245 -8.26 13.46 -14.24
C TRP A 245 -7.88 14.68 -13.40
N VAL A 246 -7.73 14.51 -12.09
CA VAL A 246 -7.27 15.56 -11.17
C VAL A 246 -5.90 16.06 -11.59
N TYR A 247 -4.95 15.17 -11.84
CA TYR A 247 -3.60 15.56 -12.27
C TYR A 247 -3.67 16.48 -13.50
N HIS A 248 -4.49 16.15 -14.50
CA HIS A 248 -4.61 16.97 -15.71
C HIS A 248 -5.20 18.36 -15.44
N ARG A 249 -6.06 18.51 -14.44
CA ARG A 249 -6.65 19.81 -14.06
C ARG A 249 -5.78 20.68 -13.17
N LEU A 250 -4.80 20.09 -12.47
CA LEU A 250 -3.93 20.85 -11.57
C LEU A 250 -2.96 21.75 -12.36
N PRO A 251 -2.63 22.93 -11.81
CA PRO A 251 -1.60 23.81 -12.37
C PRO A 251 -0.29 23.08 -12.65
N GLU A 252 0.28 23.32 -13.83
CA GLU A 252 1.50 22.65 -14.25
C GLU A 252 2.68 23.04 -13.37
N LYS A 253 3.52 22.07 -13.04
CA LYS A 253 4.81 22.34 -12.42
C LYS A 253 5.80 22.90 -13.46
N PRO A 254 6.77 23.73 -13.05
CA PRO A 254 7.81 24.24 -13.95
C PRO A 254 8.51 23.11 -14.70
N LYS A 255 8.96 23.34 -15.94
CA LYS A 255 9.69 22.31 -16.71
C LYS A 255 11.00 21.87 -16.04
N THR A 256 11.59 22.77 -15.25
CA THR A 256 12.83 22.55 -14.52
C THR A 256 12.73 23.10 -13.10
N ILE A 257 13.32 22.37 -12.15
CA ILE A 257 13.48 22.79 -10.75
C ILE A 257 14.93 22.52 -10.37
N ASN A 258 15.63 23.52 -9.84
CA ASN A 258 17.05 23.43 -9.47
C ASN A 258 17.95 22.89 -10.61
N GLY A 259 17.70 23.35 -11.85
CA GLY A 259 18.46 22.94 -13.04
C GLY A 259 18.16 21.52 -13.55
N LYS A 260 17.25 20.77 -12.91
CA LYS A 260 16.86 19.41 -13.33
C LYS A 260 15.45 19.40 -13.89
N ARG A 261 15.21 18.59 -14.93
CA ARG A 261 13.87 18.40 -15.52
C ARG A 261 12.93 17.73 -14.52
N THR A 262 11.73 18.28 -14.33
CA THR A 262 10.70 17.71 -13.46
C THR A 262 10.28 16.31 -13.92
N ILE A 263 9.84 15.50 -12.97
CA ILE A 263 9.39 14.12 -13.25
C ILE A 263 8.07 14.20 -14.01
N TRP A 264 7.93 13.44 -15.09
CA TRP A 264 6.66 13.38 -15.81
C TRP A 264 5.64 12.57 -15.03
#